data_AF-A0A0W1AEI0-F1
#
_entry.id   AF-A0A0W1AEI0-F1
#
_cell.length_a   1.000
_cell.length_b   1.000
_cell.length_c   1.000
_cell.angle_alpha   90.00
_cell.angle_beta   90.00
_cell.angle_gamma   90.00
#
_symmetry.space_group_name_H-M   'P 1'
#
loop_
_entity.id
_entity.type
_entity.pdbx_description
1 polymer ?
#
loop_
_entity_poly.entity_id
_entity_poly.type
_entity_poly.pdbx_seq_one_letter_code
_entity_poly.pdbx_strand_id
1 'polypeptide(L)'
;MFFNSWEKYQQKRVLTPLENEIVQVILVHPEYHKILAQPAKFQEQAYYPELGETNPFLHMGLHLAVREQVGTDRPCGIHAVYQALVKKYKDNLAVEHLIMEQLAECLWLSQKNNTPPDEQHYLAVLSGYLDDNQLR
;
A
#
# COMPACT_ATOMS: atom_id res chain seq x y z
N MET A 1 5.83 5.43 13.99
CA MET A 1 5.31 6.46 13.06
C MET A 1 3.79 6.40 12.94
N PHE A 2 3.19 5.25 12.61
CA PHE A 2 1.73 5.07 12.54
C PHE A 2 0.98 5.46 13.83
N PHE A 3 1.38 4.92 14.99
CA PHE A 3 0.77 5.25 16.28
C PHE A 3 0.78 6.76 16.59
N ASN A 4 1.92 7.43 16.40
CA ASN A 4 2.06 8.87 16.65
C ASN A 4 1.20 9.70 15.67
N SER A 5 1.18 9.33 14.39
CA SER A 5 0.35 10.00 13.38
C SER A 5 -1.13 9.90 13.73
N TRP A 6 -1.57 8.70 14.15
CA TRP A 6 -2.94 8.45 14.59
C TRP A 6 -3.30 9.24 15.85
N GLU A 7 -2.42 9.22 16.86
CA GLU A 7 -2.60 10.00 18.10
C GLU A 7 -2.73 11.50 17.79
N LYS A 8 -1.82 12.06 16.98
CA LYS A 8 -1.87 13.47 16.58
C LYS A 8 -3.18 13.81 15.88
N TYR A 9 -3.64 12.95 14.97
CA TYR A 9 -4.93 13.13 14.28
C TYR A 9 -6.10 13.14 15.25
N GLN A 10 -6.18 12.15 16.17
CA GLN A 10 -7.24 12.07 17.18
C GLN A 10 -7.26 13.31 18.09
N GLN A 11 -6.10 13.87 18.39
CA GLN A 11 -5.95 15.08 19.21
C GLN A 11 -6.04 16.38 18.40
N LYS A 12 -6.35 16.31 17.10
CA LYS A 12 -6.43 17.46 16.17
C LYS A 12 -5.16 18.32 16.18
N ARG A 13 -4.00 17.70 16.38
CA ARG A 13 -2.69 18.36 16.29
C ARG A 13 -2.30 18.53 14.82
N VAL A 14 -1.39 19.48 14.57
CA VAL A 14 -0.83 19.71 13.23
C VAL A 14 -0.09 18.46 12.77
N LEU A 15 -0.42 17.99 11.57
CA LEU A 15 0.20 16.84 10.91
C LEU A 15 1.20 17.33 9.86
N THR A 16 2.37 16.71 9.80
CA THR A 16 3.28 16.86 8.65
C THR A 16 2.66 16.26 7.37
N PRO A 17 3.19 16.55 6.17
CA PRO A 17 2.65 15.96 4.93
C PRO A 17 2.61 14.42 4.96
N LEU A 18 3.68 13.78 5.44
CA LEU A 18 3.73 12.32 5.54
C LEU A 18 2.78 11.78 6.63
N GLU A 19 2.61 12.48 7.75
CA GLU A 19 1.61 12.08 8.76
C GLU A 19 0.18 12.21 8.22
N ASN A 20 -0.10 13.19 7.36
CA ASN A 20 -1.40 13.27 6.68
C ASN A 20 -1.63 12.05 5.79
N GLU A 21 -0.66 11.66 4.96
CA GLU A 21 -0.78 10.46 4.11
C GLU A 21 -1.02 9.19 4.94
N ILE A 22 -0.26 9.02 6.02
CA ILE A 22 -0.45 7.92 6.97
C ILE A 22 -1.87 7.90 7.51
N VAL A 23 -2.39 9.06 7.95
CA VAL A 23 -3.75 9.17 8.49
C VAL A 23 -4.81 8.85 7.44
N GLN A 24 -4.62 9.28 6.19
CA GLN A 24 -5.55 8.93 5.11
C GLN A 24 -5.62 7.42 4.88
N VAL A 25 -4.48 6.73 4.91
CA VAL A 25 -4.46 5.25 4.87
C VAL A 25 -5.19 4.65 6.08
N ILE A 26 -4.91 5.15 7.28
CA ILE A 26 -5.58 4.63 8.50
C ILE A 26 -7.10 4.82 8.41
N LEU A 27 -7.58 5.96 7.92
CA LEU A 27 -9.02 6.25 7.84
C LEU A 27 -9.78 5.29 6.93
N VAL A 28 -9.16 4.80 5.85
CA VAL A 28 -9.77 3.82 4.95
C VAL A 28 -9.62 2.37 5.44
N HIS A 29 -8.89 2.14 6.53
CA HIS A 29 -8.68 0.84 7.18
C HIS A 29 -9.15 0.82 8.66
N PRO A 30 -10.48 0.84 8.90
CA PRO A 30 -11.05 0.81 10.26
C PRO A 30 -10.64 -0.41 11.09
N GLU A 31 -10.30 -1.54 10.46
CA GLU A 31 -9.80 -2.75 11.10
C GLU A 31 -8.52 -2.50 11.93
N TYR A 32 -7.68 -1.54 11.54
CA TYR A 32 -6.43 -1.23 12.22
C TYR A 32 -6.56 -0.18 13.32
N HIS A 33 -7.72 0.50 13.43
CA HIS A 33 -7.92 1.54 14.44
C HIS A 33 -7.76 1.00 15.87
N LYS A 34 -8.24 -0.23 16.13
CA LYS A 34 -8.12 -0.88 17.45
C LYS A 34 -6.67 -1.17 17.83
N ILE A 35 -5.87 -1.56 16.85
CA ILE A 35 -4.44 -1.84 17.01
C ILE A 35 -3.73 -0.52 17.34
N LEU A 36 -3.99 0.52 16.55
CA LEU A 36 -3.37 1.85 16.69
C LEU A 36 -3.81 2.60 17.96
N ALA A 37 -5.00 2.30 18.51
CA ALA A 37 -5.46 2.83 19.78
C ALA A 37 -4.78 2.20 21.01
N GLN A 38 -3.99 1.13 20.83
CA GLN A 38 -3.32 0.42 21.92
C GLN A 38 -1.80 0.28 21.69
N PRO A 39 -1.03 1.39 21.62
CA PRO A 39 0.42 1.34 21.37
C PRO A 39 1.17 0.43 22.35
N ALA A 40 0.86 0.50 23.65
CA ALA A 40 1.52 -0.29 24.69
C ALA A 40 1.42 -1.82 24.49
N LYS A 41 0.43 -2.29 23.72
CA LYS A 41 0.22 -3.71 23.44
C LYS A 41 0.81 -4.13 22.09
N PHE A 42 0.61 -3.31 21.06
CA PHE A 42 0.86 -3.72 19.68
C PHE A 42 2.14 -3.14 19.07
N GLN A 43 2.79 -2.17 19.73
CA GLN A 43 4.00 -1.53 19.19
C GLN A 43 5.18 -2.50 19.06
N GLU A 44 5.32 -3.45 19.98
CA GLU A 44 6.40 -4.42 20.02
C GLU A 44 5.94 -5.84 19.62
N GLN A 45 4.69 -5.97 19.15
CA GLN A 45 4.17 -7.26 18.71
C GLN A 45 4.90 -7.71 17.45
N ALA A 46 5.42 -8.93 17.49
CA ALA A 46 5.94 -9.60 16.31
C ALA A 46 4.79 -10.15 15.45
N TYR A 47 4.88 -9.91 14.14
CA TYR A 47 3.95 -10.45 13.15
C TYR A 47 4.69 -11.50 12.33
N TYR A 48 4.22 -12.75 12.41
CA TYR A 48 4.80 -13.87 11.68
C TYR A 48 3.87 -14.27 10.54
N PRO A 49 4.38 -14.38 9.30
CA PRO A 49 3.57 -14.82 8.15
C PRO A 49 2.86 -16.16 8.38
N GLU A 50 3.45 -17.04 9.20
CA GLU A 50 2.97 -18.39 9.53
C GLU A 50 1.64 -18.39 10.30
N LEU A 51 1.26 -17.27 10.93
CA LEU A 51 -0.01 -17.13 11.64
C LEU A 51 -1.18 -16.82 10.71
N GLY A 52 -0.93 -16.61 9.41
CA GLY A 52 -1.95 -16.23 8.42
C GLY A 52 -2.53 -14.82 8.63
N GLU A 53 -2.01 -14.06 9.59
CA GLU A 53 -2.44 -12.69 9.85
C GLU A 53 -1.64 -11.70 8.99
N THR A 54 -2.35 -10.85 8.25
CA THR A 54 -1.75 -9.71 7.55
C THR A 54 -1.12 -8.76 8.56
N ASN A 55 0.19 -8.50 8.42
CA ASN A 55 0.86 -7.49 9.24
C ASN A 55 0.29 -6.10 8.90
N PRO A 56 -0.41 -5.42 9.83
CA PRO A 56 -1.08 -4.15 9.56
C PRO A 56 -0.10 -3.04 9.17
N PHE A 57 1.12 -3.06 9.71
CA PHE A 57 2.13 -2.06 9.41
C PHE A 57 2.76 -2.27 8.03
N LEU A 58 2.94 -3.53 7.63
CA LEU A 58 3.37 -3.85 6.27
C LEU A 58 2.29 -3.44 5.26
N HIS A 59 1.03 -3.79 5.52
CA HIS A 59 -0.11 -3.42 4.67
C HIS A 59 -0.20 -1.90 4.50
N MET A 60 -0.27 -1.15 5.60
CA MET A 60 -0.34 0.32 5.54
C MET A 60 0.92 0.93 4.89
N GLY A 61 2.10 0.33 5.09
CA GLY A 61 3.33 0.74 4.44
C GLY A 61 3.30 0.56 2.92
N LEU A 62 2.69 -0.52 2.42
CA LEU A 62 2.54 -0.77 0.99
C LEU A 62 1.61 0.27 0.33
N HIS A 63 0.54 0.72 0.98
CA HIS A 63 -0.25 1.85 0.47
C HIS A 63 0.61 3.11 0.27
N LEU A 64 1.43 3.45 1.27
CA LEU A 64 2.31 4.62 1.19
C LEU A 64 3.32 4.48 0.06
N ALA A 65 3.90 3.28 -0.11
CA ALA A 65 4.81 2.99 -1.21
C ALA A 65 4.12 3.16 -2.57
N VAL A 66 2.91 2.61 -2.75
CA VAL A 66 2.15 2.76 -4.00
C VAL A 66 1.82 4.23 -4.29
N ARG A 67 1.38 4.98 -3.27
CA ARG A 67 1.12 6.42 -3.44
C ARG A 67 2.36 7.21 -3.81
N GLU A 68 3.51 6.88 -3.21
CA GLU A 68 4.80 7.48 -3.58
C GLU A 68 5.19 7.12 -5.02
N GLN A 69 5.05 5.85 -5.42
CA GLN A 69 5.32 5.40 -6.78
C GLN A 69 4.47 6.19 -7.79
N VAL A 70 3.18 6.32 -7.55
CA VAL A 70 2.25 7.09 -8.40
C VAL A 70 2.54 8.58 -8.38
N GLY A 71 2.86 9.15 -7.21
CA GLY A 71 3.15 10.58 -7.05
C GLY A 71 4.47 11.02 -7.65
N THR A 72 5.45 10.10 -7.72
CA THR A 72 6.78 10.36 -8.27
C THR A 72 6.97 9.80 -9.69
N ASP A 73 5.97 9.11 -10.22
CA ASP A 73 6.01 8.34 -11.47
C ASP A 73 7.23 7.40 -11.52
N ARG A 74 7.39 6.60 -10.46
CA ARG A 74 8.47 5.61 -10.31
C ARG A 74 7.88 4.26 -9.92
N PRO A 75 7.94 3.24 -10.78
CA PRO A 75 8.59 3.24 -12.09
C PRO A 75 7.89 4.16 -13.11
N CYS A 76 8.65 4.66 -14.08
CA CYS A 76 8.16 5.58 -15.11
C CYS A 76 6.95 5.00 -15.84
N GLY A 77 5.84 5.74 -15.87
CA GLY A 77 4.58 5.32 -16.46
C GLY A 77 3.55 4.75 -15.48
N ILE A 78 3.94 4.46 -14.22
CA ILE A 78 2.98 3.95 -13.22
C ILE A 78 1.86 4.95 -12.94
N HIS A 79 2.13 6.25 -13.01
CA HIS A 79 1.11 7.28 -12.83
C HIS A 79 0.00 7.14 -13.86
N ALA A 80 0.36 6.98 -15.13
CA ALA A 80 -0.61 6.85 -16.22
C ALA A 80 -1.42 5.55 -16.10
N VAL A 81 -0.76 4.44 -15.74
CA VAL A 81 -1.42 3.15 -15.50
C VAL A 81 -2.41 3.25 -14.35
N TYR A 82 -2.01 3.84 -13.22
CA TYR A 82 -2.89 4.07 -12.06
C TYR A 82 -4.15 4.87 -12.46
N GLN A 83 -3.99 5.99 -13.16
CA GLN A 83 -5.12 6.81 -13.59
C GLN A 83 -6.08 6.03 -14.52
N ALA A 84 -5.55 5.20 -15.41
CA ALA A 84 -6.36 4.35 -16.27
C ALA A 84 -7.12 3.28 -15.47
N LEU A 85 -6.48 2.64 -14.50
CA LEU A 85 -7.10 1.65 -13.61
C LEU A 85 -8.21 2.29 -12.77
N VAL A 86 -7.95 3.44 -12.15
CA VAL A 86 -8.96 4.20 -11.39
C VAL A 86 -10.16 4.55 -12.28
N LYS A 87 -9.93 4.98 -13.52
CA LYS A 87 -11.01 5.27 -14.46
C LYS A 87 -11.83 4.03 -14.81
N LYS A 88 -11.19 2.86 -14.94
CA LYS A 88 -11.84 1.57 -15.24
C LYS A 88 -12.67 1.06 -14.06
N TYR A 89 -12.05 0.94 -12.88
CA TYR A 89 -12.64 0.31 -11.71
C TYR A 89 -13.49 1.25 -10.86
N LYS A 90 -13.33 2.58 -11.00
CA LYS A 90 -14.06 3.63 -10.27
C LYS A 90 -13.97 3.51 -8.75
N ASP A 91 -12.91 2.90 -8.26
CA ASP A 91 -12.61 2.71 -6.83
C ASP A 91 -11.10 2.85 -6.61
N ASN A 92 -10.70 3.94 -5.98
CA ASN A 92 -9.29 4.23 -5.73
C ASN A 92 -8.67 3.22 -4.77
N LEU A 93 -9.41 2.78 -3.75
CA LEU A 93 -8.88 1.87 -2.73
C LEU A 93 -8.71 0.46 -3.31
N ALA A 94 -9.66 0.00 -4.11
CA ALA A 94 -9.53 -1.27 -4.82
C ALA A 94 -8.34 -1.26 -5.79
N VAL A 95 -8.09 -0.14 -6.48
CA VAL A 95 -6.92 -0.01 -7.36
C VAL A 95 -5.62 0.06 -6.57
N GLU A 96 -5.58 0.76 -5.43
CA GLU A 96 -4.42 0.73 -4.54
C GLU A 96 -4.11 -0.70 -4.09
N HIS A 97 -5.11 -1.48 -3.65
CA HIS A 97 -4.92 -2.89 -3.28
C HIS A 97 -4.42 -3.75 -4.43
N LEU A 98 -5.01 -3.61 -5.62
CA LEU A 98 -4.58 -4.35 -6.81
C LEU A 98 -3.09 -4.09 -7.10
N ILE A 99 -2.67 -2.83 -7.05
CA ILE A 99 -1.27 -2.47 -7.28
C ILE A 99 -0.37 -3.01 -6.17
N MET A 100 -0.82 -2.96 -4.92
CA MET A 100 -0.07 -3.52 -3.78
C MET A 100 0.18 -5.02 -3.91
N GLU A 101 -0.78 -5.80 -4.42
CA GLU A 101 -0.60 -7.23 -4.66
C GLU A 101 0.52 -7.46 -5.68
N GLN A 102 0.53 -6.71 -6.77
CA GLN A 102 1.56 -6.82 -7.81
C GLN A 102 2.92 -6.31 -7.32
N LEU A 103 2.93 -5.28 -6.46
CA LEU A 103 4.15 -4.79 -5.82
C LEU A 103 4.75 -5.85 -4.89
N ALA A 104 3.92 -6.48 -4.06
CA ALA A 104 4.34 -7.54 -3.15
C ALA A 104 4.93 -8.73 -3.91
N GLU A 105 4.29 -9.15 -5.01
CA GLU A 105 4.80 -10.21 -5.88
C GLU A 105 6.14 -9.83 -6.53
N CYS A 106 6.26 -8.61 -7.06
CA CYS A 106 7.50 -8.10 -7.65
C CYS A 106 8.67 -8.11 -6.65
N LEU A 107 8.42 -7.65 -5.42
CA LEU A 107 9.42 -7.67 -4.33
C LEU A 107 9.78 -9.10 -3.91
N TRP A 108 8.80 -9.99 -3.83
CA TRP A 108 9.04 -11.39 -3.50
C TRP A 108 9.87 -12.11 -4.58
N LEU A 109 9.57 -11.89 -5.86
CA LEU A 109 10.35 -12.43 -6.98
C LEU A 109 11.79 -11.92 -6.97
N SER A 110 11.97 -10.62 -6.74
CA SER A 110 13.28 -9.98 -6.57
C SER A 110 14.08 -10.64 -5.46
N GLN A 111 13.48 -10.81 -4.28
CA GLN A 111 14.13 -11.44 -3.13
C GLN A 111 14.46 -12.90 -3.39
N LYS A 112 13.51 -13.67 -3.93
CA LYS A 112 13.66 -15.10 -4.21
C LYS A 112 14.75 -15.39 -5.23
N ASN A 113 14.84 -14.57 -6.28
CA ASN A 113 15.80 -14.76 -7.37
C ASN A 113 17.12 -14.02 -7.13
N ASN A 114 17.22 -13.23 -6.06
CA ASN A 114 18.37 -12.36 -5.77
C ASN A 114 18.71 -11.42 -6.94
N THR A 115 17.68 -10.84 -7.56
CA THR A 115 17.78 -9.89 -8.67
C THR A 115 17.09 -8.58 -8.29
N PRO A 116 17.42 -7.44 -8.92
CA PRO A 116 16.62 -6.22 -8.76
C PRO A 116 15.14 -6.46 -9.15
N PRO A 117 14.20 -5.68 -8.58
CA PRO A 117 12.80 -5.70 -9.01
C PRO A 117 12.66 -5.43 -10.51
N ASP A 118 11.87 -6.25 -11.20
CA ASP A 118 11.58 -6.05 -12.62
C ASP A 118 10.42 -5.06 -12.77
N GLU A 119 10.78 -3.78 -12.86
CA GLU A 119 9.83 -2.68 -13.03
C GLU A 119 9.03 -2.76 -14.33
N GLN A 120 9.64 -3.28 -15.41
CA GLN A 120 8.97 -3.41 -16.71
C GLN A 120 7.91 -4.50 -16.66
N HIS A 121 8.24 -5.65 -16.06
CA HIS A 121 7.28 -6.71 -15.83
C HIS A 121 6.13 -6.24 -14.93
N TYR A 122 6.44 -5.56 -13.83
CA TYR A 122 5.43 -4.99 -12.93
C TYR A 122 4.45 -4.06 -13.65
N LEU A 123 4.94 -3.11 -14.46
CA LEU A 123 4.09 -2.22 -15.26
C LEU A 123 3.28 -2.96 -16.33
N ALA A 124 3.87 -3.97 -16.97
CA ALA A 124 3.19 -4.78 -17.97
C ALA A 124 2.01 -5.57 -17.37
N VAL A 125 2.23 -6.18 -16.19
CA VAL A 125 1.17 -6.89 -15.46
C VAL A 125 0.05 -5.95 -15.07
N LEU A 126 0.36 -4.78 -14.49
CA LEU A 126 -0.64 -3.77 -14.16
C LEU A 126 -1.44 -3.29 -15.38
N SER A 127 -0.76 -3.11 -16.50
CA SER A 127 -1.41 -2.71 -17.76
C SER A 127 -2.34 -3.81 -18.30
N GLY A 128 -2.04 -5.09 -18.03
CA GLY A 128 -2.91 -6.22 -18.40
C GLY A 128 -4.30 -6.18 -17.76
N TYR A 129 -4.43 -5.58 -16.57
CA TYR A 129 -5.74 -5.37 -15.92
C TYR A 129 -6.61 -4.32 -16.65
N LEU A 130 -6.04 -3.53 -17.55
CA LEU A 130 -6.81 -2.63 -18.41
C LEU A 130 -7.52 -3.38 -19.55
N ASP A 131 -7.02 -4.55 -19.92
CA ASP A 131 -7.64 -5.39 -20.95
C ASP A 131 -8.80 -6.21 -20.35
N ASP A 132 -9.96 -6.20 -21.00
CA ASP A 132 -11.15 -6.92 -20.51
C ASP A 132 -11.05 -8.46 -20.62
N ASN A 133 -9.92 -8.98 -21.12
CA ASN A 133 -9.69 -10.41 -21.37
C ASN A 133 -8.85 -11.12 -20.30
N GLN A 134 -8.43 -10.46 -19.22
CA GLN A 134 -7.57 -11.04 -18.18
C GLN A 134 -8.25 -11.32 -16.83
N LEU A 135 -9.58 -11.36 -16.76
CA LEU A 135 -10.25 -12.01 -15.61
C LEU A 135 -10.09 -13.53 -15.77
N ARG A 136 -8.99 -14.07 -15.25
CA ARG A 136 -8.80 -15.50 -14.98
C ARG A 136 -8.42 -15.70 -13.53
#